data_AF-A0A9C9XT45-F1
#
_entry.id   AF-A0A9C9XT45-F1
#
_cell.length_a   1.000
_cell.length_b   1.000
_cell.length_c   1.000
_cell.angle_alpha   90.00
_cell.angle_beta   90.00
_cell.angle_gamma   90.00
#
_symmetry.space_group_name_H-M   'P 1'
#
loop_
_entity.id
_entity.type
_entity.pdbx_description
1 polymer ?
#
loop_
_entity_poly.entity_id
_entity_poly.type
_entity_poly.pdbx_seq_one_letter_code
_entity_poly.pdbx_strand_id
1 'polypeptide(L)'
;EPSFDNIASGRYPVSRPLYFYVKDAHVGVIPGMREYIAEFTSDRAWGEDGYLADKGLIPMPAEERRQYGADAAALKPLVLE
;
A
#
# COMPACT_ATOMS: atom_id res chain seq x y z
N GLU A 1 19.16 7.00 12.01
CA GLU A 1 19.74 5.77 11.43
C GLU A 1 18.73 5.14 10.48
N PRO A 2 19.18 4.58 9.34
CA PRO A 2 18.32 3.85 8.41
C PRO A 2 17.95 2.46 8.97
N SER A 3 17.11 2.43 10.00
CA SER A 3 16.52 1.18 10.51
C SER A 3 15.10 1.00 9.98
N PHE A 4 14.63 -0.25 9.95
CA PHE A 4 13.28 -0.60 9.50
C PHE A 4 12.21 0.21 10.24
N ASP A 5 12.27 0.22 11.58
CA ASP A 5 11.31 0.92 12.42
C ASP A 5 11.27 2.43 12.15
N ASN A 6 12.43 3.04 11.88
CA ASN A 6 12.49 4.47 11.58
C ASN A 6 11.95 4.79 10.19
N ILE A 7 12.11 3.90 9.22
CA ILE A 7 11.60 4.09 7.86
C ILE A 7 10.09 3.85 7.82
N ALA A 8 9.62 2.73 8.38
CA ALA A 8 8.21 2.38 8.43
C ALA A 8 7.38 3.41 9.21
N SER A 9 7.94 4.02 10.25
CA SER A 9 7.26 5.08 11.01
C SER A 9 7.44 6.50 10.44
N GLY A 10 8.13 6.66 9.29
CA GLY A 10 8.43 7.96 8.70
C GLY A 10 9.44 8.84 9.48
N ARG A 11 10.11 8.31 10.51
CA ARG A 11 11.14 9.03 11.29
C ARG A 11 12.48 9.16 10.56
N TYR A 12 12.70 8.35 9.52
CA TYR A 12 13.87 8.47 8.65
C TYR A 12 13.58 9.43 7.50
N PRO A 13 14.18 10.64 7.48
CA PRO A 13 13.74 11.73 6.59
C PRO A 13 14.10 11.50 5.11
N VAL A 14 14.95 10.52 4.81
CA VAL A 14 15.36 10.19 3.43
C VAL A 14 14.42 9.18 2.78
N SER A 15 13.71 8.36 3.57
CA SER A 15 12.68 7.48 3.03
C SER A 15 11.46 8.28 2.59
N ARG A 16 10.83 7.85 1.49
CA ARG A 16 9.63 8.48 0.94
C ARG A 16 8.51 7.45 0.88
N PRO A 17 7.30 7.78 1.36
CA PRO A 17 6.15 6.91 1.18
C PRO A 17 5.82 6.79 -0.31
N LEU A 18 5.54 5.57 -0.74
CA LEU A 18 5.00 5.29 -2.07
C LEU A 18 3.47 5.32 -1.98
N TYR A 19 2.84 6.20 -2.74
CA TYR A 19 1.39 6.27 -2.82
C TYR A 19 0.87 5.53 -4.05
N PHE A 20 -0.17 4.72 -3.84
CA PHE A 20 -0.89 4.02 -4.90
C PHE A 20 -2.28 4.63 -5.06
N TYR A 21 -2.46 5.45 -6.10
CA TYR A 21 -3.73 6.14 -6.37
C TYR A 21 -4.56 5.39 -7.40
N VAL A 22 -5.85 5.24 -7.11
CA VAL A 22 -6.80 4.59 -8.00
C VAL A 22 -8.02 5.47 -8.17
N LYS A 23 -8.49 5.59 -9.42
CA LYS A 23 -9.76 6.24 -9.73
C LYS A 23 -10.87 5.21 -9.62
N ASP A 24 -11.74 5.38 -8.64
CA ASP A 24 -12.90 4.49 -8.43
C ASP A 24 -13.79 4.39 -9.67
N ALA A 25 -13.97 5.49 -10.40
CA ALA A 25 -14.70 5.54 -11.67
C ALA A 25 -14.19 4.59 -12.76
N HIS A 26 -12.96 4.04 -12.63
CA HIS A 26 -12.42 3.06 -13.57
C HIS A 26 -12.71 1.60 -13.18
N VAL A 27 -13.14 1.34 -11.94
CA VAL A 27 -13.48 -0.01 -11.50
C VAL A 27 -14.77 -0.45 -12.18
N GLY A 28 -14.73 -1.61 -12.85
CA GLY A 28 -15.86 -2.12 -13.64
C GLY A 28 -15.93 -1.59 -15.08
N VAL A 29 -15.13 -0.57 -15.42
CA VAL A 29 -14.96 -0.06 -16.80
C VAL A 29 -13.68 -0.61 -17.42
N ILE A 30 -12.58 -0.51 -16.68
CA ILE A 30 -11.28 -1.06 -17.10
C ILE A 30 -11.17 -2.48 -16.55
N PRO A 31 -11.02 -3.50 -17.42
CA PRO A 31 -10.86 -4.89 -16.98
C PRO A 31 -9.64 -5.06 -16.08
N GLY A 32 -9.75 -5.85 -15.02
CA GLY A 32 -8.62 -6.19 -14.15
C GLY A 32 -8.30 -5.16 -13.05
N MET A 33 -8.98 -4.02 -12.99
CA MET A 33 -8.68 -2.99 -11.98
C MET A 33 -8.89 -3.49 -10.56
N ARG A 34 -10.01 -4.19 -10.29
CA ARG A 34 -10.32 -4.69 -8.95
C ARG A 34 -9.32 -5.77 -8.54
N GLU A 35 -8.96 -6.64 -9.47
CA GLU A 35 -7.98 -7.70 -9.30
C GLU A 35 -6.59 -7.13 -9.05
N TYR A 36 -6.20 -6.07 -9.76
CA TYR A 36 -4.91 -5.41 -9.56
C TYR A 36 -4.81 -4.71 -8.20
N ILE A 37 -5.89 -4.05 -7.76
CA ILE A 37 -5.96 -3.44 -6.42
C ILE A 37 -5.84 -4.52 -5.34
N ALA A 38 -6.64 -5.58 -5.45
CA ALA A 38 -6.62 -6.70 -4.51
C ALA A 38 -5.24 -7.37 -4.47
N GLU A 39 -4.59 -7.46 -5.63
CA GLU A 39 -3.26 -8.03 -5.73
C GLU A 39 -2.20 -7.16 -5.06
N PHE A 40 -2.16 -5.88 -5.40
CA PHE A 40 -1.17 -4.95 -4.88
C PHE A 40 -1.28 -4.77 -3.35
N THR A 41 -2.49 -4.97 -2.82
CA THR A 41 -2.82 -4.88 -1.38
C THR A 41 -2.90 -6.24 -0.68
N SER A 42 -2.37 -7.30 -1.30
CA SER A 42 -2.32 -8.64 -0.71
C SER A 42 -1.06 -8.84 0.13
N ASP A 43 -1.11 -9.70 1.15
CA ASP A 43 0.06 -10.03 1.97
C ASP A 43 1.22 -10.60 1.16
N ARG A 44 0.93 -11.32 0.07
CA ARG A 44 1.97 -11.83 -0.85
C ARG A 44 2.71 -10.71 -1.60
N ALA A 45 2.10 -9.55 -1.75
CA ALA A 45 2.70 -8.38 -2.38
C ALA A 45 3.42 -7.50 -1.35
N TRP A 46 2.67 -6.91 -0.42
CA TRP A 46 3.15 -5.84 0.47
C TRP A 46 3.38 -6.27 1.92
N GLY A 47 3.23 -7.57 2.22
CA GLY A 47 3.49 -8.11 3.54
C GLY A 47 4.97 -8.10 3.89
N GLU A 48 5.30 -8.52 5.11
CA GLU A 48 6.69 -8.53 5.61
C GLU A 48 7.63 -9.37 4.74
N ASP A 49 7.13 -10.51 4.27
CA ASP A 49 7.83 -11.41 3.33
C ASP A 49 7.26 -11.33 1.90
N GLY A 50 6.59 -10.23 1.56
CA GLY A 50 5.96 -10.06 0.25
C GLY A 50 6.96 -9.71 -0.86
N TYR A 51 6.60 -9.99 -2.12
CA TYR A 51 7.52 -9.77 -3.26
C TYR A 51 7.90 -8.29 -3.49
N LEU A 52 7.20 -7.33 -2.86
CA LEU A 52 7.58 -5.92 -2.88
C LEU A 52 8.76 -5.64 -1.95
N ALA A 53 8.91 -6.40 -0.87
CA ALA A 53 10.07 -6.31 0.01
C ALA A 53 11.35 -6.71 -0.73
N ASP A 54 11.30 -7.79 -1.51
CA ASP A 54 12.38 -8.22 -2.41
C ASP A 54 12.78 -7.16 -3.44
N LYS A 55 11.83 -6.28 -3.79
CA LYS A 55 12.03 -5.16 -4.73
C LYS A 55 12.49 -3.87 -4.04
N GLY A 56 12.80 -3.93 -2.74
CA GLY A 56 13.34 -2.82 -1.98
C GLY A 56 12.30 -1.88 -1.39
N LEU A 57 11.01 -2.25 -1.40
CA LEU A 57 10.00 -1.54 -0.61
C LEU A 57 10.06 -1.99 0.85
N ILE A 58 9.79 -1.07 1.76
CA ILE A 58 9.71 -1.38 3.18
C ILE A 58 8.23 -1.49 3.53
N PRO A 59 7.78 -2.67 4.02
CA PRO A 59 6.40 -2.88 4.45
C PRO A 59 5.97 -1.85 5.50
N MET A 60 4.74 -1.38 5.37
CA MET A 60 4.10 -0.55 6.38
C MET A 60 3.85 -1.37 7.66
N PRO A 61 3.71 -0.70 8.83
CA PRO A 61 3.27 -1.36 10.06
C PRO A 61 1.99 -2.17 9.86
N ALA A 62 1.83 -3.26 10.61
CA ALA A 62 0.70 -4.18 10.45
C ALA A 62 -0.67 -3.50 10.58
N GLU A 63 -0.80 -2.50 11.45
CA GLU A 63 -2.05 -1.74 11.62
C GLU A 63 -2.38 -0.92 10.36
N GLU A 64 -1.41 -0.17 9.83
CA GLU A 64 -1.58 0.60 8.61
C GLU A 64 -1.88 -0.31 7.40
N ARG A 65 -1.19 -1.45 7.27
CA ARG A 65 -1.48 -2.43 6.22
C ARG A 65 -2.92 -2.93 6.28
N ARG A 66 -3.43 -3.26 7.48
CA ARG A 66 -4.82 -3.69 7.67
C ARG A 66 -5.81 -2.59 7.28
N GLN A 67 -5.57 -1.37 7.73
CA GLN A 67 -6.43 -0.23 7.41
C GLN A 67 -6.47 0.03 5.90
N TYR A 68 -5.32 0.17 5.26
CA TYR A 68 -5.26 0.46 3.82
C TYR A 68 -5.75 -0.72 2.97
N GLY A 69 -5.57 -1.96 3.41
CA GLY A 69 -6.15 -3.13 2.75
C GLY A 69 -7.68 -3.11 2.76
N ALA A 70 -8.28 -2.77 3.91
CA ALA A 70 -9.72 -2.61 4.04
C ALA A 70 -10.26 -1.43 3.21
N ASP A 71 -9.59 -0.29 3.27
CA ASP A 71 -9.96 0.91 2.51
C ASP A 71 -9.87 0.65 0.99
N ALA A 72 -8.85 -0.08 0.52
CA ALA A 72 -8.69 -0.46 -0.88
C ALA A 72 -9.77 -1.45 -1.35
N ALA A 73 -10.11 -2.46 -0.53
CA ALA A 73 -11.18 -3.41 -0.84
C ALA A 73 -12.55 -2.73 -0.94
N ALA A 74 -12.78 -1.73 -0.08
CA ALA A 74 -14.00 -0.92 -0.05
C ALA A 74 -14.02 0.22 -1.09
N LEU A 75 -12.90 0.46 -1.81
CA LEU A 75 -12.72 1.59 -2.72
C LEU A 75 -13.04 2.94 -2.06
N LYS A 76 -12.63 3.08 -0.79
CA LYS A 76 -12.93 4.25 0.01
C LYS A 76 -12.30 5.50 -0.63
N PRO A 77 -13.08 6.56 -0.91
CA PRO A 77 -12.55 7.79 -1.46
C PRO A 77 -11.52 8.44 -0.54
N LEU A 78 -10.40 8.85 -1.10
CA LEU A 78 -9.41 9.66 -0.39
C LEU A 78 -9.96 11.07 -0.17
N VAL A 79 -10.06 11.49 1.08
CA VAL A 79 -10.37 12.88 1.45
C VAL A 79 -9.06 13.54 1.85
N LEU A 80 -8.68 14.59 1.13
CA LEU A 80 -7.57 15.46 1.51
C LEU A 80 -8.14 16.63 2.31
N GLU A 81 -7.62 16.84 3.51
CA GLU A 81 -7.89 18.06 4.31
C GLU A 81 -7.17 19.28 3.72
#